data_AF-A0A9N9MEV8-F1
#
_entry.id   AF-A0A9N9MEV8-F1
#
_cell.length_a   1.000
_cell.length_b   1.000
_cell.length_c   1.000
_cell.angle_alpha   90.00
_cell.angle_beta   90.00
_cell.angle_gamma   90.00
#
_symmetry.space_group_name_H-M   'P 1'
#
loop_
_entity.id
_entity.type
_entity.pdbx_description
1 polymer ?
#
loop_
_entity_poly.entity_id
_entity_poly.type
_entity_poly.pdbx_seq_one_letter_code
_entity_poly.pdbx_strand_id
1 'polypeptide(L)'
;MSSLSNAQYVEHNLTTLSEPGRIGLSKFQATKVRPVTNNYVELRFGFQNYHYQVEIPYAGSTLNWSIIFDLEDYGELPDFEFDDETFLPEPNVELIANEIPSWDMWDLTNPLAVTNILNEFLALYKKTQLEKLMKFSHINKEYEDLLNKFGLSSDSIEVLIEKKPGNINYRGYDLINFLVHLPVDFKKSPYYQQEAENLGNPGEDFVYIKVQIRIRPDNEEQPRKIFLNTVSPRVQQLLETLEFPKFSNRDSLSTYTGMVQDFIESNIK
;
A
#
# COMPACT_ATOMS: atom_id res chain seq x y z
N MET A 1 -29.81 -25.98 -6.75
CA MET A 1 -29.18 -24.71 -6.34
C MET A 1 -28.97 -23.92 -7.61
N SER A 2 -29.53 -22.73 -7.75
CA SER A 2 -29.32 -21.89 -8.95
C SER A 2 -27.87 -21.39 -8.95
N SER A 3 -27.13 -21.65 -10.01
CA SER A 3 -25.81 -21.03 -10.24
C SER A 3 -25.98 -19.51 -10.38
N LEU A 4 -25.05 -18.74 -9.81
CA LEU A 4 -25.00 -17.29 -9.99
C LEU A 4 -24.72 -16.94 -11.47
N SER A 5 -25.14 -15.76 -11.91
CA SER A 5 -24.70 -15.19 -13.19
C SER A 5 -23.28 -14.63 -13.08
N ASN A 6 -22.58 -14.44 -14.21
CA ASN A 6 -21.22 -13.90 -14.19
C ASN A 6 -21.15 -12.51 -13.52
N ALA A 7 -22.12 -11.63 -13.77
CA ALA A 7 -22.22 -10.34 -13.08
C ALA A 7 -22.36 -10.49 -11.55
N GLN A 8 -23.11 -11.49 -11.09
CA GLN A 8 -23.24 -11.78 -9.65
C GLN A 8 -21.94 -12.31 -9.05
N TYR A 9 -21.15 -13.08 -9.81
CA TYR A 9 -19.82 -13.51 -9.36
C TYR A 9 -18.82 -12.35 -9.29
N VAL A 10 -18.89 -11.39 -10.22
CA VAL A 10 -18.07 -10.17 -10.17
C VAL A 10 -18.41 -9.34 -8.94
N GLU A 11 -19.69 -9.10 -8.68
CA GLU A 11 -20.13 -8.41 -7.46
C GLU A 11 -19.65 -9.16 -6.19
N HIS A 12 -19.69 -10.48 -6.20
CA HIS A 12 -19.22 -11.29 -5.09
C HIS A 12 -17.69 -11.21 -4.89
N ASN A 13 -16.91 -11.24 -5.97
CA ASN A 13 -15.46 -11.04 -5.93
C ASN A 13 -15.09 -9.66 -5.37
N LEU A 14 -15.76 -8.60 -5.84
CA LEU A 14 -15.50 -7.23 -5.39
C LEU A 14 -15.98 -6.99 -3.94
N THR A 15 -17.05 -7.66 -3.53
CA THR A 15 -17.50 -7.66 -2.13
C THR A 15 -16.49 -8.37 -1.23
N THR A 16 -15.91 -9.48 -1.70
CA THR A 16 -14.89 -10.23 -0.96
C THR A 16 -13.58 -9.46 -0.89
N LEU A 17 -13.16 -8.81 -1.98
CA LEU A 17 -12.06 -7.84 -1.97
C LEU A 17 -12.28 -6.74 -0.93
N SER A 18 -13.54 -6.37 -0.73
CA SER A 18 -13.96 -5.35 0.24
C SER A 18 -13.97 -5.84 1.69
N GLU A 19 -13.88 -7.15 1.95
CA GLU A 19 -13.81 -7.68 3.31
C GLU A 19 -12.46 -7.32 3.98
N PRO A 20 -12.41 -7.23 5.33
CA PRO A 20 -11.18 -6.90 6.04
C PRO A 20 -10.06 -7.92 5.74
N GLY A 21 -9.14 -7.54 4.86
CA GLY A 21 -7.95 -8.29 4.50
C GLY A 21 -6.67 -7.47 4.69
N ARG A 22 -5.52 -8.07 4.37
CA ARG A 22 -4.23 -7.36 4.27
C ARG A 22 -3.81 -7.33 2.80
N ILE A 23 -3.55 -6.12 2.31
CA ILE A 23 -2.89 -5.86 1.04
C ILE A 23 -1.68 -4.99 1.39
N GLY A 24 -0.48 -5.56 1.34
CA GLY A 24 0.73 -4.94 1.89
C GLY A 24 0.70 -4.80 3.42
N LEU A 25 1.27 -3.71 3.94
CA LEU A 25 1.27 -3.33 5.37
C LEU A 25 -0.10 -2.82 5.84
N SER A 26 -0.96 -2.39 4.93
CA SER A 26 -2.22 -1.75 5.29
C SER A 26 -3.38 -2.74 5.33
N LYS A 27 -4.30 -2.56 6.30
CA LYS A 27 -5.61 -3.23 6.24
C LYS A 27 -6.38 -2.66 5.05
N PHE A 28 -6.76 -3.54 4.12
CA PHE A 28 -7.62 -3.17 3.02
C PHE A 28 -9.06 -3.07 3.54
N GLN A 29 -9.81 -2.07 3.08
CA GLN A 29 -11.17 -1.78 3.53
C GLN A 29 -12.10 -1.62 2.33
N ALA A 30 -13.34 -2.09 2.46
CA ALA A 30 -14.40 -2.01 1.45
C ALA A 30 -14.55 -0.67 0.71
N THR A 31 -14.36 0.44 1.42
CA THR A 31 -14.60 1.81 0.90
C THR A 31 -13.61 2.25 -0.18
N LYS A 32 -12.66 1.38 -0.51
CA LYS A 32 -11.57 1.61 -1.46
C LYS A 32 -11.83 1.01 -2.84
N VAL A 33 -12.93 0.29 -3.04
CA VAL A 33 -13.37 -0.18 -4.36
C VAL A 33 -14.59 0.62 -4.77
N ARG A 34 -14.54 1.33 -5.90
CA ARG A 34 -15.63 2.19 -6.35
C ARG A 34 -15.91 1.98 -7.84
N PRO A 35 -17.18 1.84 -8.25
CA PRO A 35 -17.51 1.81 -9.67
C PRO A 35 -17.23 3.17 -10.30
N VAL A 36 -16.67 3.15 -11.51
CA VAL A 36 -16.45 4.33 -12.34
C VAL A 36 -17.61 4.40 -13.35
N THR A 37 -18.43 5.44 -13.21
CA THR A 37 -19.60 5.63 -14.08
C THR A 37 -19.20 6.15 -15.45
N ASN A 38 -19.76 5.55 -16.50
CA ASN A 38 -19.64 6.06 -17.87
C ASN A 38 -21.04 6.28 -18.42
N ASN A 39 -21.54 7.52 -18.25
CA ASN A 39 -22.90 7.89 -18.65
C ASN A 39 -23.21 7.57 -20.12
N TYR A 40 -22.23 7.63 -21.02
CA TYR A 40 -22.46 7.32 -22.42
C TYR A 40 -22.71 5.82 -22.63
N VAL A 41 -21.85 4.97 -22.04
CA VAL A 41 -21.97 3.52 -22.14
C VAL A 41 -23.24 3.02 -21.45
N GLU A 42 -23.51 3.54 -20.26
CA GLU A 42 -24.71 3.20 -19.48
C GLU A 42 -26.00 3.58 -20.22
N LEU A 43 -26.09 4.80 -20.76
CA LEU A 43 -27.29 5.26 -21.46
C LEU A 43 -27.47 4.58 -22.82
N ARG A 44 -26.38 4.29 -23.53
CA ARG A 44 -26.43 3.76 -24.90
C ARG A 44 -26.57 2.25 -24.96
N PHE A 45 -25.93 1.53 -24.04
CA PHE A 45 -25.83 0.07 -24.07
C PHE A 45 -26.43 -0.60 -22.83
N GLY A 46 -26.80 0.16 -21.79
CA GLY A 46 -27.43 -0.38 -20.58
C GLY A 46 -26.47 -1.11 -19.64
N PHE A 47 -25.17 -1.11 -19.94
CA PHE A 47 -24.15 -1.73 -19.10
C PHE A 47 -23.77 -0.83 -17.93
N GLN A 48 -23.71 -1.41 -16.74
CA GLN A 48 -23.30 -0.74 -15.49
C GLN A 48 -22.21 -1.59 -14.82
N ASN A 49 -21.47 -1.01 -13.87
CA ASN A 49 -20.65 -1.79 -12.93
C ASN A 49 -19.62 -2.72 -13.61
N TYR A 50 -18.91 -2.21 -14.62
CA TYR A 50 -17.87 -2.97 -15.34
C TYR A 50 -16.47 -2.38 -15.16
N HIS A 51 -16.38 -1.10 -14.83
CA HIS A 51 -15.14 -0.40 -14.55
C HIS A 51 -15.12 -0.01 -13.08
N TYR A 52 -14.08 -0.43 -12.36
CA TYR A 52 -13.89 -0.15 -10.95
C TYR A 52 -12.52 0.47 -10.71
N GLN A 53 -12.47 1.46 -9.82
CA GLN A 53 -11.24 2.00 -9.27
C GLN A 53 -10.99 1.39 -7.89
N VAL A 54 -9.75 0.98 -7.66
CA VAL A 54 -9.26 0.36 -6.44
C VAL A 54 -8.16 1.24 -5.83
N GLU A 55 -8.44 1.81 -4.67
CA GLU A 55 -7.51 2.63 -3.89
C GLU A 55 -6.69 1.75 -2.94
N ILE A 56 -5.43 1.46 -3.26
CA ILE A 56 -4.56 0.60 -2.44
C ILE A 56 -3.61 1.47 -1.62
N PRO A 57 -3.68 1.47 -0.28
CA PRO A 57 -2.70 2.19 0.53
C PRO A 57 -1.36 1.48 0.47
N TYR A 58 -0.31 2.21 0.11
CA TYR A 58 1.02 1.66 -0.06
C TYR A 58 2.08 2.73 0.22
N ALA A 59 3.08 2.40 1.03
CA ALA A 59 4.18 3.27 1.46
C ALA A 59 3.73 4.64 2.03
N GLY A 60 2.54 4.68 2.65
CA GLY A 60 1.94 5.90 3.18
C GLY A 60 1.37 6.84 2.10
N SER A 61 1.20 6.34 0.88
CA SER A 61 0.45 6.95 -0.23
C SER A 61 -0.73 6.05 -0.62
N THR A 62 -1.40 6.36 -1.72
CA THR A 62 -2.47 5.56 -2.32
C THR A 62 -2.15 5.30 -3.78
N LEU A 63 -2.11 4.03 -4.18
CA LEU A 63 -2.13 3.59 -5.57
C LEU A 63 -3.58 3.54 -6.07
N ASN A 64 -3.83 3.97 -7.29
CA ASN A 64 -5.14 4.04 -7.90
C ASN A 64 -5.16 3.13 -9.13
N TRP A 65 -5.57 1.88 -8.94
CA TRP A 65 -5.61 0.90 -10.02
C TRP A 65 -7.03 0.76 -10.53
N SER A 66 -7.19 0.45 -11.81
CA SER A 66 -8.51 0.18 -12.41
C SER A 66 -8.63 -1.29 -12.76
N ILE A 67 -9.83 -1.83 -12.60
CA ILE A 67 -10.25 -3.16 -13.04
C ILE A 67 -11.40 -2.95 -14.03
N ILE A 68 -11.26 -3.48 -15.23
CA ILE A 68 -12.20 -3.27 -16.33
C ILE A 68 -12.62 -4.64 -16.86
N PHE A 69 -13.87 -5.02 -16.57
CA PHE A 69 -14.47 -6.25 -17.08
C PHE A 69 -14.99 -6.06 -18.50
N ASP A 70 -14.91 -7.10 -19.31
CA ASP A 70 -15.57 -7.13 -20.61
C ASP A 70 -17.09 -7.12 -20.43
N LEU A 71 -17.75 -6.21 -21.14
CA LEU A 71 -19.19 -6.01 -21.14
C LEU A 71 -19.94 -7.13 -21.85
N GLU A 72 -19.31 -7.76 -22.83
CA GLU A 72 -19.89 -8.86 -23.60
C GLU A 72 -19.68 -10.21 -22.91
N ASP A 73 -18.58 -10.35 -22.14
CA ASP A 73 -18.30 -11.56 -21.35
C ASP A 73 -17.55 -11.28 -20.02
N TYR A 74 -18.30 -11.12 -18.94
CA TYR A 74 -17.74 -11.00 -17.58
C TYR A 74 -16.97 -12.26 -17.10
N GLY A 75 -17.06 -13.38 -17.82
CA GLY A 75 -16.30 -14.61 -17.55
C GLY A 75 -14.83 -14.49 -17.93
N GLU A 76 -14.51 -13.62 -18.90
CA GLU A 76 -13.14 -13.33 -19.29
C GLU A 76 -12.39 -12.61 -18.18
N LEU A 77 -11.06 -12.75 -18.21
CA LEU A 77 -10.20 -12.04 -17.28
C LEU A 77 -10.34 -10.53 -17.49
N PRO A 78 -10.51 -9.72 -16.43
CA PRO A 78 -10.56 -8.28 -16.56
C PRO A 78 -9.21 -7.68 -16.96
N ASP A 79 -9.27 -6.53 -17.62
CA ASP A 79 -8.11 -5.68 -17.84
C ASP A 79 -7.75 -4.92 -16.55
N PHE A 80 -6.45 -4.72 -16.33
CA PHE A 80 -5.90 -3.96 -15.20
C PHE A 80 -5.12 -2.75 -15.71
N GLU A 81 -5.46 -1.57 -15.21
CA GLU A 81 -4.76 -0.32 -15.51
C GLU A 81 -4.11 0.24 -14.24
N PHE A 82 -2.85 0.65 -14.33
CA PHE A 82 -2.07 1.16 -13.21
C PHE A 82 -1.82 2.66 -13.36
N ASP A 83 -1.87 3.40 -12.25
CA ASP A 83 -1.53 4.83 -12.22
C ASP A 83 -0.03 5.13 -12.37
N ASP A 84 0.82 4.11 -12.23
CA ASP A 84 2.25 4.17 -12.55
C ASP A 84 2.51 3.60 -13.95
N GLU A 85 2.58 4.46 -14.96
CA GLU A 85 2.87 4.09 -16.36
C GLU A 85 4.21 3.35 -16.54
N THR A 86 5.09 3.38 -15.54
CA THR A 86 6.37 2.65 -15.57
C THR A 86 6.28 1.24 -15.01
N PHE A 87 5.15 0.85 -14.45
CA PHE A 87 4.88 -0.50 -13.95
C PHE A 87 4.23 -1.34 -15.05
N LEU A 88 4.86 -2.47 -15.39
CA LEU A 88 4.42 -3.39 -16.45
C LEU A 88 4.07 -2.68 -17.78
N PRO A 89 4.97 -1.86 -18.37
CA PRO A 89 4.66 -1.18 -19.63
C PRO A 89 4.52 -2.16 -20.81
N GLU A 90 5.30 -3.25 -20.80
CA GLU A 90 5.27 -4.32 -21.80
C GLU A 90 5.55 -5.66 -21.10
N PRO A 91 4.61 -6.20 -20.30
CA PRO A 91 4.84 -7.44 -19.60
C PRO A 91 4.93 -8.58 -20.62
N ASN A 92 5.98 -9.39 -20.53
CA ASN A 92 6.04 -10.62 -21.31
C ASN A 92 5.26 -11.73 -20.59
N VAL A 93 4.81 -12.72 -21.37
CA VAL A 93 3.98 -13.82 -20.86
C VAL A 93 4.68 -14.60 -19.74
N GLU A 94 6.00 -14.75 -19.81
CA GLU A 94 6.76 -15.50 -18.80
C GLU A 94 6.82 -14.77 -17.45
N LEU A 95 6.89 -13.43 -17.44
CA LEU A 95 6.83 -12.63 -16.23
C LEU A 95 5.47 -12.76 -15.56
N ILE A 96 4.38 -12.64 -16.33
CA ILE A 96 3.01 -12.75 -15.82
C ILE A 96 2.79 -14.15 -15.24
N ALA A 97 3.13 -15.21 -15.97
CA ALA A 97 2.94 -16.59 -15.52
C ALA A 97 3.70 -16.91 -14.22
N ASN A 98 4.90 -16.34 -14.04
CA ASN A 98 5.74 -16.62 -12.87
C ASN A 98 5.37 -15.76 -11.65
N GLU A 99 5.04 -14.48 -11.85
CA GLU A 99 4.83 -13.53 -10.75
C GLU A 99 3.34 -13.33 -10.43
N ILE A 100 2.44 -13.69 -11.34
CA ILE A 100 0.99 -13.51 -11.23
C ILE A 100 0.25 -14.80 -11.64
N PRO A 101 0.49 -15.93 -10.96
CA PRO A 101 -0.09 -17.22 -11.34
C PRO A 101 -1.63 -17.23 -11.28
N SER A 102 -2.26 -16.38 -10.47
CA SER A 102 -3.72 -16.28 -10.40
C SER A 102 -4.33 -15.67 -11.68
N TRP A 103 -3.52 -14.97 -12.49
CA TRP A 103 -3.91 -14.49 -13.83
C TRP A 103 -4.17 -15.69 -14.77
N ASP A 104 -3.24 -16.64 -14.83
CA ASP A 104 -3.35 -17.83 -15.69
C ASP A 104 -4.40 -18.83 -15.17
N MET A 105 -4.67 -18.80 -13.86
CA MET A 105 -5.67 -19.65 -13.20
C MET A 105 -6.99 -18.90 -12.96
N TRP A 106 -7.30 -17.90 -13.77
CA TRP A 106 -8.52 -17.11 -13.62
C TRP A 106 -9.76 -18.01 -13.53
N ASP A 107 -10.49 -17.85 -12.44
CA ASP A 107 -11.72 -18.55 -12.17
C ASP A 107 -12.70 -17.58 -11.51
N LEU A 108 -13.63 -17.06 -12.29
CA LEU A 108 -14.66 -16.14 -11.82
C LEU A 108 -15.49 -16.73 -10.66
N THR A 109 -15.61 -18.05 -10.56
CA THR A 109 -16.39 -18.70 -9.50
C THR A 109 -15.66 -18.71 -8.15
N ASN A 110 -14.34 -18.50 -8.16
CA ASN A 110 -13.55 -18.31 -6.96
C ASN A 110 -13.74 -16.87 -6.45
N PRO A 111 -14.30 -16.67 -5.23
CA PRO A 111 -14.54 -15.33 -4.68
C PRO A 111 -13.27 -14.53 -4.38
N LEU A 112 -12.10 -15.18 -4.35
CA LEU A 112 -10.81 -14.56 -4.09
C LEU A 112 -10.01 -14.30 -5.37
N ALA A 113 -10.55 -14.58 -6.56
CA ALA A 113 -9.78 -14.50 -7.81
C ALA A 113 -9.18 -13.12 -8.03
N VAL A 114 -10.00 -12.06 -7.94
CA VAL A 114 -9.54 -10.67 -8.08
C VAL A 114 -8.56 -10.30 -6.96
N THR A 115 -8.85 -10.67 -5.72
CA THR A 115 -8.00 -10.38 -4.56
C THR A 115 -6.61 -10.99 -4.69
N ASN A 116 -6.52 -12.24 -5.16
CA ASN A 116 -5.25 -12.92 -5.35
C ASN A 116 -4.41 -12.23 -6.42
N ILE A 117 -5.02 -11.91 -7.57
CA ILE A 117 -4.34 -11.18 -8.65
C ILE A 117 -3.83 -9.82 -8.15
N LEU A 118 -4.64 -9.04 -7.44
CA LEU A 118 -4.20 -7.74 -6.89
C LEU A 118 -3.05 -7.87 -5.89
N ASN A 119 -3.04 -8.91 -5.05
CA ASN A 119 -1.94 -9.18 -4.13
C ASN A 119 -0.64 -9.55 -4.87
N GLU A 120 -0.75 -10.37 -5.91
CA GLU A 120 0.37 -10.76 -6.77
C GLU A 120 0.95 -9.54 -7.51
N PHE A 121 0.10 -8.70 -8.10
CA PHE A 121 0.52 -7.42 -8.68
C PHE A 121 1.22 -6.52 -7.65
N LEU A 122 0.71 -6.43 -6.43
CA LEU A 122 1.33 -5.60 -5.41
C LEU A 122 2.70 -6.14 -4.98
N ALA A 123 2.84 -7.47 -4.88
CA ALA A 123 4.13 -8.10 -4.60
C ALA A 123 5.15 -7.78 -5.72
N LEU A 124 4.71 -7.89 -6.98
CA LEU A 124 5.53 -7.52 -8.13
C LEU A 124 5.86 -6.01 -8.16
N TYR A 125 4.87 -5.16 -7.85
CA TYR A 125 5.05 -3.71 -7.75
C TYR A 125 6.11 -3.36 -6.71
N LYS A 126 6.05 -4.00 -5.53
CA LYS A 126 7.06 -3.83 -4.47
C LYS A 126 8.45 -4.20 -4.96
N LYS A 127 8.61 -5.33 -5.67
CA LYS A 127 9.89 -5.73 -6.27
C LYS A 127 10.39 -4.67 -7.26
N THR A 128 9.54 -4.19 -8.16
CA THR A 128 9.89 -3.13 -9.11
C THR A 128 10.30 -1.82 -8.41
N GLN A 129 9.64 -1.44 -7.30
CA GLN A 129 10.03 -0.26 -6.52
C GLN A 129 11.41 -0.42 -5.86
N LEU A 130 11.74 -1.62 -5.37
CA LEU A 130 13.09 -1.91 -4.84
C LEU A 130 14.15 -1.89 -5.95
N GLU A 131 13.85 -2.38 -7.15
CA GLU A 131 14.75 -2.25 -8.31
C GLU A 131 14.97 -0.78 -8.69
N LYS A 132 13.93 0.05 -8.65
CA LYS A 132 14.06 1.51 -8.82
C LYS A 132 14.96 2.13 -7.73
N LEU A 133 14.84 1.65 -6.48
CA LEU A 133 15.62 2.15 -5.34
C LEU A 133 17.13 1.93 -5.51
N MET A 134 17.54 0.85 -6.18
CA MET A 134 18.97 0.54 -6.42
C MET A 134 19.71 1.67 -7.17
N LYS A 135 18.98 2.52 -7.90
CA LYS A 135 19.55 3.71 -8.57
C LYS A 135 20.05 4.77 -7.58
N PHE A 136 19.52 4.76 -6.35
CA PHE A 136 19.87 5.68 -5.28
C PHE A 136 20.75 4.97 -4.24
N SER A 137 22.02 4.78 -4.57
CA SER A 137 22.96 3.94 -3.80
C SER A 137 22.98 4.22 -2.28
N HIS A 138 22.95 5.49 -1.88
CA HIS A 138 22.94 5.86 -0.46
C HIS A 138 21.63 5.49 0.25
N ILE A 139 20.48 5.65 -0.42
CA ILE A 139 19.16 5.34 0.15
C ILE A 139 18.92 3.83 0.14
N ASN A 140 19.36 3.14 -0.92
CA ASN A 140 19.35 1.69 -0.97
C ASN A 140 20.16 1.09 0.21
N LYS A 141 21.31 1.70 0.54
CA LYS A 141 22.07 1.28 1.73
C LYS A 141 21.29 1.48 3.03
N GLU A 142 20.48 2.53 3.13
CA GLU A 142 19.63 2.71 4.31
C GLU A 142 18.50 1.68 4.41
N TYR A 143 17.92 1.28 3.28
CA TYR A 143 17.01 0.12 3.22
C TYR A 143 17.70 -1.17 3.68
N GLU A 144 18.90 -1.46 3.16
CA GLU A 144 19.70 -2.61 3.58
C GLU A 144 20.08 -2.54 5.07
N ASP A 145 20.34 -1.36 5.61
CA ASP A 145 20.64 -1.18 7.03
C ASP A 145 19.40 -1.46 7.90
N LEU A 146 18.19 -1.11 7.45
CA LEU A 146 16.94 -1.48 8.14
C LEU A 146 16.75 -3.00 8.20
N LEU A 147 17.08 -3.71 7.12
CA LEU A 147 17.01 -5.18 7.10
C LEU A 147 18.11 -5.81 7.96
N ASN A 148 19.37 -5.46 7.69
CA ASN A 148 20.52 -6.21 8.19
C ASN A 148 21.00 -5.73 9.57
N LYS A 149 20.96 -4.42 9.86
CA LYS A 149 21.44 -3.88 11.14
C LYS A 149 20.34 -3.80 12.16
N PHE A 150 19.15 -3.35 11.75
CA PHE A 150 18.01 -3.23 12.65
C PHE A 150 17.21 -4.54 12.75
N GLY A 151 17.28 -5.42 11.75
CA GLY A 151 16.70 -6.76 11.80
C GLY A 151 15.24 -6.83 11.37
N LEU A 152 14.76 -5.88 10.55
CA LEU A 152 13.40 -5.93 10.02
C LEU A 152 13.27 -6.95 8.89
N SER A 153 12.08 -7.55 8.79
CA SER A 153 11.68 -8.26 7.59
C SER A 153 11.44 -7.28 6.45
N SER A 154 11.69 -7.70 5.21
CA SER A 154 11.26 -6.96 4.02
C SER A 154 9.78 -6.67 4.02
N ASP A 155 8.96 -7.52 4.63
CA ASP A 155 7.51 -7.36 4.73
C ASP A 155 7.10 -6.22 5.66
N SER A 156 7.99 -5.81 6.57
CA SER A 156 7.78 -4.68 7.48
C SER A 156 8.10 -3.33 6.84
N ILE A 157 8.53 -3.29 5.57
CA ILE A 157 8.97 -2.09 4.89
C ILE A 157 8.30 -1.99 3.52
N GLU A 158 7.72 -0.83 3.24
CA GLU A 158 7.25 -0.45 1.91
C GLU A 158 8.02 0.75 1.40
N VAL A 159 8.37 0.71 0.12
CA VAL A 159 9.07 1.79 -0.58
C VAL A 159 8.27 2.14 -1.83
N LEU A 160 8.03 3.44 -2.03
CA LEU A 160 7.40 3.98 -3.22
C LEU A 160 8.23 5.13 -3.77
N ILE A 161 8.58 5.05 -5.05
CA ILE A 161 9.35 6.07 -5.78
C ILE A 161 8.45 6.64 -6.87
N GLU A 162 8.12 7.92 -6.74
CA GLU A 162 7.28 8.65 -7.68
C GLU A 162 8.06 9.75 -8.38
N LYS A 163 7.95 9.83 -9.71
CA LYS A 163 8.44 10.97 -10.47
C LYS A 163 7.44 12.10 -10.39
N LYS A 164 7.80 13.20 -9.74
CA LYS A 164 6.98 14.42 -9.73
C LYS A 164 7.41 15.32 -10.90
N PRO A 165 6.52 15.57 -11.88
CA PRO A 165 6.87 16.37 -13.04
C PRO A 165 7.19 17.81 -12.61
N GLY A 166 8.13 18.41 -13.32
CA GLY A 166 8.41 19.83 -13.19
C GLY A 166 7.40 20.68 -13.93
N ASN A 167 7.44 21.98 -13.71
CA ASN A 167 6.82 22.97 -14.57
C ASN A 167 7.87 23.97 -15.05
N ILE A 168 7.44 25.03 -15.74
CA ILE A 168 8.32 26.04 -16.34
C ILE A 168 9.26 26.69 -15.29
N ASN A 169 8.84 26.73 -14.03
CA ASN A 169 9.57 27.39 -12.93
C ASN A 169 10.25 26.42 -11.95
N TYR A 170 9.93 25.12 -12.03
CA TYR A 170 10.41 24.11 -11.09
C TYR A 170 10.84 22.86 -11.85
N ARG A 171 12.10 22.45 -11.67
CA ARG A 171 12.55 21.15 -12.15
C ARG A 171 11.78 20.05 -11.40
N GLY A 172 11.44 18.98 -12.11
CA GLY A 172 10.83 17.79 -11.50
C GLY A 172 11.76 17.16 -10.47
N TYR A 173 11.27 16.22 -9.70
CA TYR A 173 12.04 15.52 -8.67
C TYR A 173 11.51 14.11 -8.46
N ASP A 174 12.36 13.22 -7.96
CA ASP A 174 11.93 11.91 -7.46
C ASP A 174 11.50 12.07 -5.99
N LEU A 175 10.31 11.58 -5.66
CA LEU A 175 9.80 11.48 -4.29
C LEU A 175 9.88 10.02 -3.85
N ILE A 176 10.71 9.75 -2.85
CA ILE A 176 10.83 8.43 -2.23
C ILE A 176 10.08 8.45 -0.90
N ASN A 177 9.06 7.61 -0.78
CA ASN A 177 8.34 7.36 0.45
C ASN A 177 8.79 6.01 1.03
N PHE A 178 9.23 6.01 2.28
CA PHE A 178 9.35 4.82 3.11
C PHE A 178 8.18 4.76 4.07
N LEU A 179 7.61 3.57 4.26
CA LEU A 179 6.76 3.25 5.38
C LEU A 179 7.35 2.05 6.11
N VAL A 180 7.74 2.26 7.37
CA VAL A 180 8.43 1.25 8.18
C VAL A 180 7.55 0.86 9.35
N HIS A 181 7.19 -0.41 9.45
CA HIS A 181 6.46 -0.99 10.57
C HIS A 181 7.42 -1.29 11.73
N LEU A 182 7.18 -0.68 12.89
CA LEU A 182 8.01 -0.92 14.07
C LEU A 182 7.57 -2.18 14.82
N PRO A 183 8.50 -3.08 15.18
CA PRO A 183 8.20 -4.30 15.91
C PRO A 183 8.07 -4.03 17.42
N VAL A 184 7.06 -3.27 17.82
CA VAL A 184 6.78 -2.94 19.23
C VAL A 184 5.73 -3.89 19.82
N ASP A 185 6.01 -4.48 20.98
CA ASP A 185 5.05 -5.34 21.69
C ASP A 185 4.11 -4.53 22.60
N PHE A 186 2.88 -4.31 22.13
CA PHE A 186 1.82 -3.63 22.88
C PHE A 186 1.01 -4.55 23.81
N LYS A 187 1.32 -5.85 23.92
CA LYS A 187 0.55 -6.78 24.77
C LYS A 187 0.49 -6.37 26.23
N LYS A 188 1.49 -5.65 26.73
CA LYS A 188 1.59 -5.19 28.13
C LYS A 188 0.96 -3.82 28.38
N SER A 189 0.54 -3.11 27.33
CA SER A 189 -0.02 -1.77 27.46
C SER A 189 -1.42 -1.82 28.11
N PRO A 190 -1.86 -0.78 28.82
CA PRO A 190 -3.17 -0.77 29.47
C PRO A 190 -4.31 -0.97 28.47
N TYR A 191 -5.40 -1.59 28.94
CA TYR A 191 -6.60 -1.81 28.14
C TYR A 191 -7.18 -0.47 27.69
N TYR A 192 -7.54 -0.41 26.41
CA TYR A 192 -8.21 0.72 25.80
C TYR A 192 -9.55 0.98 26.52
N GLN A 193 -9.71 2.14 27.16
CA GLN A 193 -11.00 2.60 27.71
C GLN A 193 -11.70 3.46 26.66
N GLN A 194 -12.71 2.90 26.01
CA GLN A 194 -13.55 3.64 25.06
C GLN A 194 -14.84 4.07 25.76
N GLU A 195 -15.12 5.38 25.79
CA GLU A 195 -16.38 5.93 26.30
C GLU A 195 -17.50 5.80 25.25
N ALA A 196 -17.96 4.57 24.95
CA ALA A 196 -19.27 4.32 24.31
C ALA A 196 -19.56 2.81 24.21
N GLU A 197 -20.76 2.41 24.59
CA GLU A 197 -21.23 1.01 24.69
C GLU A 197 -21.32 0.23 23.35
N ASN A 198 -20.86 0.77 22.21
CA ASN A 198 -21.10 0.17 20.88
C ASN A 198 -19.92 0.22 19.88
N LEU A 199 -18.67 0.37 20.31
CA LEU A 199 -17.52 0.27 19.41
C LEU A 199 -16.65 -0.94 19.78
N GLY A 200 -16.50 -1.86 18.83
CA GLY A 200 -15.67 -3.06 18.97
C GLY A 200 -14.17 -2.74 18.99
N ASN A 201 -13.35 -3.78 19.14
CA ASN A 201 -11.88 -3.72 19.10
C ASN A 201 -11.38 -2.81 17.94
N PRO A 202 -10.64 -1.72 18.21
CA PRO A 202 -10.21 -0.74 17.19
C PRO A 202 -9.24 -1.30 16.15
N GLY A 203 -8.76 -2.53 16.32
CA GLY A 203 -7.92 -3.24 15.37
C GLY A 203 -6.64 -3.75 16.01
N GLU A 204 -5.61 -3.96 15.19
CA GLU A 204 -4.29 -4.36 15.69
C GLU A 204 -3.52 -3.10 16.10
N ASP A 205 -2.71 -3.22 17.15
CA ASP A 205 -1.80 -2.15 17.55
C ASP A 205 -0.60 -2.12 16.61
N PHE A 206 -0.33 -0.95 16.04
CA PHE A 206 0.80 -0.74 15.14
C PHE A 206 1.37 0.68 15.27
N VAL A 207 2.63 0.81 14.87
CA VAL A 207 3.32 2.08 14.69
C VAL A 207 4.08 2.05 13.37
N TYR A 208 3.83 3.04 12.53
CA TYR A 208 4.58 3.24 11.31
C TYR A 208 5.41 4.53 11.37
N ILE A 209 6.65 4.45 10.88
CA ILE A 209 7.45 5.61 10.55
C ILE A 209 7.31 5.86 9.05
N LYS A 210 6.72 7.00 8.67
CA LYS A 210 6.70 7.44 7.29
C LYS A 210 7.83 8.44 7.05
N VAL A 211 8.67 8.19 6.05
CA VAL A 211 9.76 9.09 5.66
C VAL A 211 9.61 9.48 4.20
N GLN A 212 9.69 10.77 3.91
CA GLN A 212 9.67 11.31 2.56
C GLN A 212 10.99 11.98 2.23
N ILE A 213 11.62 11.51 1.16
CA ILE A 213 12.89 12.00 0.65
C ILE A 213 12.63 12.58 -0.74
N ARG A 214 13.07 13.80 -0.99
CA ARG A 214 12.97 14.43 -2.32
C ARG A 214 14.34 14.54 -2.93
N ILE A 215 14.50 14.04 -4.14
CA ILE A 215 15.78 14.02 -4.86
C ILE A 215 15.60 14.82 -6.14
N ARG A 216 16.40 15.86 -6.28
CA ARG A 216 16.41 16.68 -7.49
C ARG A 216 17.14 15.96 -8.63
N PRO A 217 16.98 16.41 -9.90
CA PRO A 217 17.56 15.74 -11.06
C PRO A 217 19.11 15.72 -11.09
N ASP A 218 19.75 16.57 -10.30
CA ASP A 218 21.20 16.61 -10.06
C ASP A 218 21.65 15.66 -8.94
N ASN A 219 20.76 14.77 -8.50
CA ASN A 219 20.92 13.88 -7.35
C ASN A 219 21.10 14.61 -6.01
N GLU A 220 20.69 15.88 -5.92
CA GLU A 220 20.67 16.62 -4.65
C GLU A 220 19.49 16.16 -3.78
N GLU A 221 19.79 15.51 -2.65
CA GLU A 221 18.81 15.18 -1.62
C GLU A 221 18.35 16.44 -0.88
N GLN A 222 17.05 16.68 -0.81
CA GLN A 222 16.45 17.74 0.01
C GLN A 222 16.18 17.25 1.44
N PRO A 223 16.00 18.15 2.42
CA PRO A 223 15.70 17.77 3.79
C PRO A 223 14.52 16.79 3.89
N ARG A 224 14.74 15.69 4.59
CA ARG A 224 13.76 14.62 4.77
C ARG A 224 12.58 15.11 5.62
N LYS A 225 11.38 14.67 5.27
CA LYS A 225 10.20 14.86 6.10
C LYS A 225 9.83 13.53 6.76
N ILE A 226 9.71 13.53 8.07
CA ILE A 226 9.41 12.34 8.84
C ILE A 226 8.11 12.55 9.59
N PHE A 227 7.23 11.57 9.47
CA PHE A 227 5.91 11.55 10.05
C PHE A 227 5.80 10.30 10.93
N LEU A 228 5.66 10.52 12.24
CA LEU A 228 5.51 9.47 13.25
C LEU A 228 4.06 9.28 13.70
N ASN A 229 3.14 10.07 13.15
CA ASN A 229 1.72 10.08 13.53
C ASN A 229 0.89 8.98 12.88
N THR A 230 1.52 7.95 12.30
CA THR A 230 0.79 6.84 11.67
C THR A 230 0.76 5.66 12.64
N VAL A 231 -0.11 5.76 13.64
CA VAL A 231 -0.26 4.77 14.71
C VAL A 231 -1.71 4.29 14.80
N SER A 232 -1.93 3.12 15.38
CA SER A 232 -3.29 2.65 15.68
C SER A 232 -4.00 3.56 16.69
N PRO A 233 -5.36 3.62 16.73
CA PRO A 233 -6.10 4.51 17.64
C PRO A 233 -5.75 4.35 19.12
N ARG A 234 -5.51 3.11 19.58
CA ARG A 234 -5.10 2.82 20.96
C ARG A 234 -3.69 3.34 21.24
N VAL A 235 -2.75 3.11 20.33
CA VAL A 235 -1.38 3.60 20.46
C VAL A 235 -1.33 5.12 20.40
N GLN A 236 -2.20 5.77 19.62
CA GLN A 236 -2.31 7.23 19.58
C GLN A 236 -2.61 7.80 20.96
N GLN A 237 -3.59 7.25 21.68
CA GLN A 237 -3.95 7.71 23.03
C GLN A 237 -2.80 7.50 24.04
N LEU A 238 -2.06 6.40 23.92
CA LEU A 238 -0.91 6.12 24.81
C LEU A 238 0.23 7.11 24.60
N LEU A 239 0.41 7.58 23.36
CA LEU A 239 1.55 8.42 22.97
C LEU A 239 1.16 9.90 22.77
N GLU A 240 -0.10 10.27 23.01
CA GLU A 240 -0.68 11.57 22.67
C GLU A 240 0.03 12.77 23.31
N THR A 241 0.62 12.55 24.50
CA THR A 241 1.35 13.59 25.25
C THR A 241 2.86 13.55 25.05
N LEU A 242 3.38 12.64 24.22
CA LEU A 242 4.82 12.42 24.08
C LEU A 242 5.39 13.17 22.88
N GLU A 243 6.46 13.93 23.12
CA GLU A 243 7.26 14.49 22.04
C GLU A 243 8.26 13.45 21.54
N PHE A 244 8.03 12.95 20.33
CA PHE A 244 8.92 11.97 19.72
C PHE A 244 10.32 12.55 19.41
N PRO A 245 11.36 11.70 19.39
CA PRO A 245 12.68 12.09 18.95
C PRO A 245 12.66 12.76 17.57
N LYS A 246 13.35 13.89 17.44
CA LYS A 246 13.52 14.58 16.16
C LYS A 246 14.63 13.89 15.37
N PHE A 247 14.40 13.72 14.07
CA PHE A 247 15.42 13.22 13.16
C PHE A 247 16.50 14.26 12.92
N SER A 248 17.76 13.88 13.12
CA SER A 248 18.92 14.69 12.76
C SER A 248 19.40 14.33 11.35
N ASN A 249 19.93 15.30 10.61
CA ASN A 249 20.55 15.05 9.29
C ASN A 249 21.79 14.14 9.36
N ARG A 250 22.27 13.80 10.56
CA ARG A 250 23.37 12.84 10.79
C ARG A 250 22.89 11.42 11.06
N ASP A 251 21.60 11.25 11.33
CA ASP A 251 21.03 9.95 11.68
C ASP A 251 20.73 9.19 10.39
N SER A 252 20.99 7.87 10.41
CA SER A 252 20.45 6.98 9.39
C SER A 252 19.01 6.61 9.72
N LEU A 253 18.22 6.21 8.71
CA LEU A 253 16.90 5.61 8.92
C LEU A 253 16.92 4.50 9.98
N SER A 254 17.89 3.59 9.91
CA SER A 254 18.02 2.48 10.87
C SER A 254 18.26 2.97 12.31
N THR A 255 19.15 3.95 12.50
CA THR A 255 19.45 4.53 13.83
C THR A 255 18.23 5.22 14.41
N TYR A 256 17.54 6.02 13.61
CA TYR A 256 16.34 6.72 14.03
C TYR A 256 15.19 5.76 14.36
N THR A 257 15.01 4.71 13.56
CA THR A 257 14.00 3.68 13.79
C THR A 257 14.22 3.00 15.15
N GLY A 258 15.47 2.68 15.49
CA GLY A 258 15.81 2.16 16.82
C GLY A 258 15.55 3.15 17.95
N MET A 259 15.93 4.42 17.78
CA MET A 259 15.65 5.46 18.78
C MET A 259 14.15 5.62 19.06
N VAL A 260 13.31 5.57 18.01
CA VAL A 260 11.86 5.67 18.15
C VAL A 260 11.29 4.41 18.82
N GLN A 261 11.74 3.22 18.45
CA GLN A 261 11.32 1.98 19.09
C GLN A 261 11.65 1.99 20.59
N ASP A 262 12.90 2.28 20.96
CA ASP A 262 13.34 2.33 22.36
C ASP A 262 12.55 3.37 23.16
N PHE A 263 12.27 4.52 22.55
CA PHE A 263 11.46 5.57 23.15
C PHE A 263 10.04 5.07 23.45
N ILE A 264 9.36 4.44 22.49
CA ILE A 264 8.01 3.92 22.68
C ILE A 264 8.03 2.84 23.75
N GLU A 265 8.91 1.84 23.65
CA GLU A 265 9.02 0.73 24.60
C GLU A 265 9.33 1.18 26.03
N SER A 266 10.00 2.32 26.21
CA SER A 266 10.28 2.88 27.53
C SER A 266 9.09 3.63 28.13
N ASN A 267 8.15 4.10 27.31
CA ASN A 267 6.98 4.87 27.75
C ASN A 267 5.69 4.04 27.86
N ILE A 268 5.64 2.84 27.28
CA ILE A 268 4.48 1.92 27.38
C ILE A 268 4.62 0.88 28.50
N LYS A 269 5.72 0.91 29.26
CA LYS A 269 5.99 0.01 30.40
C LYS A 269 5.24 0.41 31.67
#